data_AF-A0A8X8CJ93-F1
#
_entry.id   AF-A0A8X8CJ93-F1
#
_cell.length_a   1.000
_cell.length_b   1.000
_cell.length_c   1.000
_cell.angle_alpha   90.00
_cell.angle_beta   90.00
_cell.angle_gamma   90.00
#
_symmetry.space_group_name_H-M   'P 1'
#
loop_
_entity.id
_entity.type
_entity.pdbx_description
1 polymer ?
#
loop_
_entity_poly.entity_id
_entity_poly.type
_entity_poly.pdbx_seq_one_letter_code
_entity_poly.pdbx_strand_id
1 'polypeptide(L)'
;MQAIIISCCGCFHGRTLAAISMSCDNEATRGFGPLLSGHLKVDFGDVVSLEKSFREQGDRIAGFLFEPIQGEAGVIIPPDGYLKSVRDLCTKYNVLMIADEIQTGLARTGKMLACDWEQVRPDVVILGKALGGGVIPVSAVLADKDVMLCIRPGEHGSTFGGNPLASAVAIVSLDVIKEERLAERSYHLGKELRHQLLKVQQQFPDIIKEVRGRGLFNAVEFNSKTLSPVSAYDICLKLKERGVLAKPTHDTIVRLTPPLSISSDELQEGSKTLHEVLELDLPKMKAAKPEKMPVASTTCDRCGRNQYDSSG
;
A
#
# COMPACT_ATOMS: atom_id res chain seq x y z
N MET A 1 -26.64 2.24 19.38
CA MET A 1 -26.38 2.16 17.93
C MET A 1 -24.90 1.80 17.74
N GLN A 2 -24.57 0.79 16.94
CA GLN A 2 -23.17 0.40 16.72
C GLN A 2 -22.51 1.34 15.70
N ALA A 3 -21.33 1.88 16.02
CA ALA A 3 -20.52 2.67 15.09
C ALA A 3 -19.87 1.77 14.02
N ILE A 4 -19.76 2.29 12.79
CA ILE A 4 -19.23 1.59 11.63
C ILE A 4 -17.99 2.32 11.13
N ILE A 5 -16.91 1.57 10.90
CA ILE A 5 -15.77 2.01 10.10
C ILE A 5 -15.85 1.34 8.74
N ILE A 6 -15.77 2.14 7.68
CA ILE A 6 -15.68 1.64 6.31
C ILE A 6 -14.20 1.52 5.93
N SER A 7 -13.83 0.42 5.29
CA SER A 7 -12.51 0.20 4.69
C SER A 7 -12.64 -0.33 3.26
N CYS A 8 -11.54 -0.40 2.53
CA CYS A 8 -11.50 -0.94 1.16
C CYS A 8 -11.10 -2.42 1.15
N CYS A 9 -11.68 -3.21 0.25
CA CYS A 9 -11.06 -4.49 -0.11
C CYS A 9 -9.66 -4.26 -0.71
N GLY A 10 -8.74 -5.18 -0.42
CA GLY A 10 -7.31 -5.01 -0.69
C GLY A 10 -6.52 -4.28 0.41
N CYS A 11 -7.18 -3.71 1.43
CA CYS A 11 -6.48 -2.94 2.47
C CYS A 11 -5.51 -3.78 3.33
N PHE A 12 -4.46 -3.14 3.81
CA PHE A 12 -3.60 -3.67 4.86
C PHE A 12 -3.34 -2.63 5.96
N HIS A 13 -4.10 -2.73 7.06
CA HIS A 13 -3.97 -1.85 8.23
C HIS A 13 -3.33 -2.54 9.45
N GLY A 14 -2.68 -3.70 9.23
CA GLY A 14 -2.02 -4.49 10.27
C GLY A 14 -2.63 -5.87 10.50
N ARG A 15 -2.26 -6.49 11.61
CA ARG A 15 -2.57 -7.90 11.94
C ARG A 15 -3.29 -8.09 13.27
N THR A 16 -3.66 -7.02 13.97
CA THR A 16 -4.51 -7.11 15.16
C THR A 16 -5.93 -7.55 14.77
N LEU A 17 -6.71 -8.06 15.73
CA LEU A 17 -8.06 -8.56 15.47
C LEU A 17 -8.94 -7.49 14.78
N ALA A 18 -8.83 -6.22 15.20
CA ALA A 18 -9.55 -5.12 14.56
C ALA A 18 -9.11 -4.89 13.10
N ALA A 19 -7.79 -4.87 12.85
CA ALA A 19 -7.25 -4.66 11.51
C ALA A 19 -7.70 -5.78 10.54
N ILE A 20 -7.58 -7.05 10.95
CA ILE A 20 -7.97 -8.18 10.09
C ILE A 20 -9.50 -8.29 9.92
N SER A 21 -10.29 -7.75 10.85
CA SER A 21 -11.75 -7.68 10.71
C SER A 21 -12.17 -6.81 9.50
N MET A 22 -11.40 -5.75 9.22
CA MET A 22 -11.56 -4.89 8.05
C MET A 22 -11.01 -5.49 6.75
N SER A 23 -10.13 -6.48 6.83
CA SER A 23 -9.53 -7.10 5.64
C SER A 23 -10.52 -7.95 4.85
N CYS A 24 -10.36 -7.98 3.52
CA CYS A 24 -11.01 -8.95 2.63
C CYS A 24 -10.15 -10.21 2.39
N ASP A 25 -8.89 -10.23 2.88
CA ASP A 25 -7.97 -11.35 2.77
C ASP A 25 -8.41 -12.55 3.63
N ASN A 26 -8.66 -13.68 2.96
CA ASN A 26 -9.03 -14.94 3.60
C ASN A 26 -7.87 -15.52 4.41
N GLU A 27 -6.62 -15.36 3.96
CA GLU A 27 -5.43 -15.82 4.71
C GLU A 27 -5.22 -15.00 5.98
N ALA A 28 -5.48 -13.70 5.92
CA ALA A 28 -5.40 -12.83 7.10
C ALA A 28 -6.43 -13.14 8.18
N THR A 29 -7.53 -13.84 7.86
CA THR A 29 -8.67 -14.02 8.78
C THR A 29 -8.97 -15.46 9.16
N ARG A 30 -8.48 -16.44 8.39
CA ARG A 30 -8.66 -17.87 8.68
C ARG A 30 -8.09 -18.23 10.06
N GLY A 31 -8.92 -18.82 10.91
CA GLY A 31 -8.52 -19.27 12.25
C GLY A 31 -8.53 -18.19 13.34
N PHE A 32 -8.89 -16.94 13.02
CA PHE A 32 -8.89 -15.83 13.99
C PHE A 32 -10.31 -15.38 14.42
N GLY A 33 -11.32 -16.21 14.16
CA GLY A 33 -12.70 -15.91 14.52
C GLY A 33 -12.99 -16.06 16.03
N PRO A 34 -14.03 -15.37 16.55
CA PRO A 34 -14.88 -14.42 15.85
C PRO A 34 -14.18 -13.08 15.59
N LEU A 35 -14.47 -12.48 14.43
CA LEU A 35 -13.97 -11.16 14.06
C LEU A 35 -14.83 -10.05 14.70
N LEU A 36 -14.29 -8.84 14.79
CA LEU A 36 -15.04 -7.70 15.31
C LEU A 36 -16.16 -7.28 14.35
N SER A 37 -17.27 -6.84 14.93
CA SER A 37 -18.38 -6.21 14.20
C SER A 37 -18.16 -4.71 14.05
N GLY A 38 -19.02 -4.01 13.30
CA GLY A 38 -18.86 -2.56 13.05
C GLY A 38 -17.88 -2.23 11.93
N HIS A 39 -17.66 -3.15 10.99
CA HIS A 39 -16.80 -2.93 9.82
C HIS A 39 -17.55 -3.22 8.53
N LEU A 40 -17.52 -2.29 7.59
CA LEU A 40 -18.07 -2.44 6.24
C LEU A 40 -16.96 -2.27 5.20
N LYS A 41 -17.09 -2.96 4.07
CA LYS A 41 -16.09 -3.00 3.01
C LYS A 41 -16.67 -2.47 1.71
N VAL A 42 -15.92 -1.61 1.04
CA VAL A 42 -16.18 -1.14 -0.34
C VAL A 42 -14.99 -1.49 -1.23
N ASP A 43 -15.16 -1.34 -2.54
CA ASP A 43 -14.05 -1.54 -3.47
C ASP A 43 -13.15 -0.29 -3.51
N PHE A 44 -11.84 -0.49 -3.62
CA PHE A 44 -10.89 0.62 -3.66
C PHE A 44 -11.03 1.39 -4.97
N GLY A 45 -11.02 2.72 -4.92
CA GLY A 45 -11.21 3.56 -6.10
C GLY A 45 -12.68 3.81 -6.51
N ASP A 46 -13.65 3.11 -5.92
CA ASP A 46 -15.08 3.26 -6.25
C ASP A 46 -15.80 4.25 -5.32
N VAL A 47 -15.85 5.51 -5.76
CA VAL A 47 -16.55 6.61 -5.07
C VAL A 47 -18.07 6.39 -5.02
N VAL A 48 -18.65 5.74 -6.02
CA VAL A 48 -20.11 5.52 -6.12
C VAL A 48 -20.56 4.52 -5.06
N SER A 49 -19.83 3.42 -4.93
CA SER A 49 -20.06 2.40 -3.88
C SER A 49 -19.82 2.95 -2.48
N LEU A 50 -18.83 3.82 -2.31
CA LEU A 50 -18.60 4.55 -1.05
C LEU A 50 -19.77 5.46 -0.70
N GLU A 51 -20.24 6.31 -1.61
CA GLU A 51 -21.36 7.22 -1.34
C GLU A 51 -22.65 6.43 -1.08
N LYS A 52 -22.90 5.33 -1.81
CA LYS A 52 -24.04 4.45 -1.54
C LYS A 52 -23.99 3.93 -0.10
N SER A 53 -22.82 3.47 0.35
CA SER A 53 -22.62 3.00 1.73
C SER A 53 -22.87 4.13 2.75
N PHE A 54 -22.41 5.35 2.47
CA PHE A 54 -22.67 6.52 3.31
C PHE A 54 -24.17 6.81 3.47
N ARG A 55 -24.91 6.77 2.35
CA ARG A 55 -26.38 6.96 2.35
C ARG A 55 -27.14 5.87 3.09
N GLU A 56 -26.79 4.60 2.87
CA GLU A 56 -27.51 3.46 3.44
C GLU A 56 -27.28 3.28 4.94
N GLN A 57 -26.08 3.58 5.43
CA GLN A 57 -25.74 3.41 6.84
C GLN A 57 -25.98 4.68 7.67
N GLY A 58 -26.01 5.86 7.03
CA GLY A 58 -26.28 7.16 7.65
C GLY A 58 -25.33 7.46 8.82
N ASP A 59 -25.91 7.99 9.89
CA ASP A 59 -25.20 8.46 11.10
C ASP A 59 -24.45 7.36 11.88
N ARG A 60 -24.50 6.10 11.41
CA ARG A 60 -23.72 5.01 12.01
C ARG A 60 -22.26 5.04 11.60
N ILE A 61 -21.92 5.66 10.47
CA ILE A 61 -20.54 5.68 9.98
C ILE A 61 -19.75 6.72 10.75
N ALA A 62 -18.73 6.26 11.49
CA ALA A 62 -17.84 7.14 12.23
C ALA A 62 -16.63 7.57 11.38
N GLY A 63 -16.17 6.72 10.46
CA GLY A 63 -14.98 6.99 9.67
C GLY A 63 -14.82 6.10 8.45
N PHE A 64 -14.07 6.59 7.48
CA PHE A 64 -13.56 5.86 6.34
C PHE A 64 -12.04 5.77 6.43
N LEU A 65 -11.54 4.56 6.67
CA LEU A 65 -10.12 4.23 6.75
C LEU A 65 -9.65 3.67 5.42
N PHE A 66 -8.65 4.30 4.82
CA PHE A 66 -8.13 3.89 3.52
C PHE A 66 -6.63 4.19 3.38
N GLU A 67 -5.96 3.48 2.50
CA GLU A 67 -4.61 3.82 2.04
C GLU A 67 -4.73 4.73 0.80
N PRO A 68 -3.99 5.86 0.68
CA PRO A 68 -4.02 6.67 -0.52
C PRO A 68 -3.57 5.93 -1.79
N ILE A 69 -2.72 4.91 -1.63
CA ILE A 69 -2.31 3.92 -2.63
C ILE A 69 -2.21 2.60 -1.87
N GLN A 70 -2.96 1.56 -2.26
CA GLN A 70 -2.92 0.28 -1.53
C GLN A 70 -1.60 -0.42 -1.77
N GLY A 71 -0.87 -0.65 -0.69
CA GLY A 71 0.52 -1.04 -0.78
C GLY A 71 0.74 -2.55 -0.85
N GLU A 72 0.20 -3.29 0.11
CA GLU A 72 0.30 -4.76 0.13
C GLU A 72 -0.55 -5.39 -0.98
N ALA A 73 -1.60 -4.74 -1.47
CA ALA A 73 -2.38 -5.17 -2.64
C ALA A 73 -1.63 -5.08 -3.98
N GLY A 74 -0.37 -4.59 -3.98
CA GLY A 74 0.43 -4.48 -5.19
C GLY A 74 0.48 -3.09 -5.78
N VAL A 75 0.61 -2.06 -4.93
CA VAL A 75 0.77 -0.65 -5.34
C VAL A 75 -0.38 -0.23 -6.25
N ILE A 76 -1.61 -0.39 -5.76
CA ILE A 76 -2.82 -0.04 -6.49
C ILE A 76 -3.03 1.47 -6.37
N ILE A 77 -2.91 2.18 -7.48
CA ILE A 77 -3.14 3.62 -7.56
C ILE A 77 -4.62 3.82 -7.86
N PRO A 78 -5.35 4.62 -7.07
CA PRO A 78 -6.75 4.91 -7.37
C PRO A 78 -6.88 5.80 -8.61
N PRO A 79 -8.06 5.89 -9.24
CA PRO A 79 -8.31 6.85 -10.31
C PRO A 79 -8.01 8.29 -9.87
N ASP A 80 -7.56 9.13 -10.81
CA ASP A 80 -7.31 10.54 -10.53
C ASP A 80 -8.58 11.24 -10.04
N GLY A 81 -8.47 12.01 -8.95
CA GLY A 81 -9.59 12.71 -8.32
C GLY A 81 -10.33 11.86 -7.27
N TYR A 82 -9.92 10.61 -7.05
CA TYR A 82 -10.51 9.74 -6.03
C TYR A 82 -10.36 10.32 -4.63
N LEU A 83 -9.16 10.77 -4.25
CA LEU A 83 -8.91 11.28 -2.89
C LEU A 83 -9.72 12.55 -2.63
N LYS A 84 -9.80 13.42 -3.63
CA LYS A 84 -10.60 14.64 -3.58
C LYS A 84 -12.09 14.33 -3.43
N SER A 85 -12.59 13.35 -4.19
CA SER A 85 -13.97 12.90 -4.10
C SER A 85 -14.29 12.28 -2.73
N VAL A 86 -13.39 11.45 -2.19
CA VAL A 86 -13.50 10.89 -0.83
C VAL A 86 -13.58 12.00 0.20
N ARG A 87 -12.72 13.03 0.09
CA ARG A 87 -12.75 14.18 1.00
C ARG A 87 -14.09 14.90 0.97
N ASP A 88 -14.59 15.19 -0.23
CA ASP A 88 -15.85 15.91 -0.41
C ASP A 88 -17.04 15.08 0.13
N LEU A 89 -17.03 13.76 -0.06
CA LEU A 89 -18.01 12.85 0.53
C LEU A 89 -17.93 12.82 2.07
N CYS A 90 -16.73 12.64 2.63
CA CYS A 90 -16.53 12.61 4.07
C CYS A 90 -17.05 13.89 4.74
N THR A 91 -16.78 15.05 4.12
CA THR A 91 -17.33 16.34 4.58
C THR A 91 -18.86 16.39 4.46
N LYS A 92 -19.43 16.00 3.31
CA LYS A 92 -20.88 16.04 3.06
C LYS A 92 -21.68 15.19 4.06
N TYR A 93 -21.15 14.03 4.44
CA TYR A 93 -21.83 13.07 5.32
C TYR A 93 -21.34 13.12 6.78
N ASN A 94 -20.48 14.08 7.13
CA ASN A 94 -19.88 14.20 8.47
C ASN A 94 -19.20 12.90 8.95
N VAL A 95 -18.39 12.30 8.08
CA VAL A 95 -17.62 11.09 8.31
C VAL A 95 -16.14 11.45 8.41
N LEU A 96 -15.39 10.90 9.37
CA LEU A 96 -13.95 11.14 9.46
C LEU A 96 -13.21 10.46 8.31
N MET A 97 -12.44 11.24 7.55
CA MET A 97 -11.49 10.75 6.55
C MET A 97 -10.18 10.35 7.23
N ILE A 98 -9.90 9.05 7.31
CA ILE A 98 -8.73 8.49 8.00
C ILE A 98 -7.76 7.94 6.94
N ALA A 99 -6.65 8.64 6.69
CA ALA A 99 -5.64 8.20 5.74
C ALA A 99 -4.54 7.40 6.45
N ASP A 100 -4.41 6.13 6.06
CA ASP A 100 -3.26 5.30 6.42
C ASP A 100 -2.09 5.63 5.48
N GLU A 101 -1.21 6.51 5.95
CA GLU A 101 0.01 6.93 5.25
C GLU A 101 1.25 6.18 5.78
N ILE A 102 1.07 5.06 6.49
CA ILE A 102 2.18 4.27 7.06
C ILE A 102 3.14 3.83 5.96
N GLN A 103 2.64 3.39 4.80
CA GLN A 103 3.49 2.98 3.67
C GLN A 103 3.72 4.09 2.64
N THR A 104 2.74 4.96 2.40
CA THR A 104 2.73 5.93 1.30
C THR A 104 3.28 7.30 1.67
N GLY A 105 3.28 7.63 2.96
CA GLY A 105 3.72 8.93 3.48
C GLY A 105 5.24 9.03 3.54
N LEU A 106 5.69 10.14 4.11
CA LEU A 106 7.10 10.42 4.40
C LEU A 106 7.96 10.32 3.13
N ALA A 107 7.61 11.12 2.12
CA ALA A 107 8.31 11.23 0.83
C ALA A 107 8.26 10.01 -0.11
N ARG A 108 7.73 8.86 0.33
CA ARG A 108 7.73 7.60 -0.44
C ARG A 108 7.15 7.77 -1.85
N THR A 109 6.03 8.46 -1.98
CA THR A 109 5.32 8.61 -3.27
C THR A 109 5.73 9.85 -4.07
N GLY A 110 6.77 10.59 -3.65
CA GLY A 110 7.21 11.83 -4.29
C GLY A 110 6.56 13.11 -3.73
N LYS A 111 5.81 12.98 -2.63
CA LYS A 111 5.21 14.05 -1.83
C LYS A 111 5.39 13.73 -0.35
N MET A 112 5.26 14.72 0.53
CA MET A 112 5.39 14.48 1.98
C MET A 112 4.34 13.47 2.43
N LEU A 113 3.08 13.68 2.05
CA LEU A 113 1.99 12.72 2.18
C LEU A 113 1.45 12.37 0.78
N ALA A 114 1.02 11.14 0.55
CA ALA A 114 0.42 10.77 -0.72
C ALA A 114 -0.90 11.51 -0.99
N CYS A 115 -1.64 11.89 0.04
CA CYS A 115 -2.81 12.77 -0.08
C CYS A 115 -2.49 14.15 -0.70
N ASP A 116 -1.24 14.63 -0.62
CA ASP A 116 -0.83 15.91 -1.20
C ASP A 116 -0.86 15.91 -2.73
N TRP A 117 -0.89 14.73 -3.38
CA TRP A 117 -1.03 14.64 -4.83
C TRP A 117 -2.35 15.25 -5.34
N GLU A 118 -3.39 15.22 -4.51
CA GLU A 118 -4.68 15.84 -4.80
C GLU A 118 -5.00 17.00 -3.84
N GLN A 119 -4.00 17.49 -3.10
CA GLN A 119 -4.11 18.58 -2.13
C GLN A 119 -5.22 18.34 -1.08
N VAL A 120 -5.34 17.08 -0.64
CA VAL A 120 -6.35 16.66 0.32
C VAL A 120 -5.76 16.62 1.72
N ARG A 121 -6.47 17.21 2.69
CA ARG A 121 -6.19 17.08 4.12
C ARG A 121 -7.17 16.07 4.76
N PRO A 122 -6.69 14.89 5.19
CA PRO A 122 -7.48 13.95 5.98
C PRO A 122 -7.81 14.54 7.36
N ASP A 123 -8.87 14.04 8.01
CA ASP A 123 -9.21 14.39 9.40
C ASP A 123 -8.27 13.67 10.38
N VAL A 124 -7.83 12.46 10.01
CA VAL A 124 -6.85 11.67 10.74
C VAL A 124 -5.78 11.15 9.78
N VAL A 125 -4.51 11.30 10.14
CA VAL A 125 -3.37 10.74 9.40
C VAL A 125 -2.62 9.76 10.29
N ILE A 126 -2.35 8.57 9.77
CA ILE A 126 -1.58 7.54 10.46
C ILE A 126 -0.20 7.42 9.81
N LEU A 127 0.86 7.56 10.61
CA LEU A 127 2.25 7.46 10.18
C LEU A 127 2.98 6.35 10.95
N GLY A 128 4.01 5.79 10.34
CA GLY A 128 4.85 4.75 10.92
C GLY A 128 6.03 4.45 10.01
N LYS A 129 6.55 3.21 10.03
CA LYS A 129 7.64 2.73 9.16
C LYS A 129 8.81 3.71 9.07
N ALA A 130 8.87 4.52 8.00
CA ALA A 130 9.91 5.50 7.75
C ALA A 130 9.99 6.60 8.85
N LEU A 131 8.93 6.77 9.65
CA LEU A 131 8.97 7.67 10.80
C LEU A 131 10.10 7.31 11.76
N GLY A 132 10.37 6.02 11.94
CA GLY A 132 11.48 5.54 12.77
C GLY A 132 12.84 5.49 12.07
N GLY A 133 12.95 5.97 10.82
CA GLY A 133 14.18 5.95 10.03
C GLY A 133 14.73 4.55 9.74
N GLY A 134 13.95 3.48 9.99
CA GLY A 134 14.43 2.10 9.98
C GLY A 134 15.27 1.71 11.22
N VAL A 135 15.35 2.58 12.23
CA VAL A 135 16.17 2.38 13.44
C VAL A 135 15.34 1.84 14.60
N ILE A 136 14.16 2.42 14.86
CA ILE A 136 13.30 2.04 15.99
C ILE A 136 11.82 2.05 15.60
N PRO A 137 10.98 1.13 16.13
CA PRO A 137 9.55 1.18 15.91
C PRO A 137 8.92 2.43 16.53
N VAL A 138 8.29 3.24 15.70
CA VAL A 138 7.49 4.40 16.13
C VAL A 138 6.39 4.65 15.11
N SER A 139 5.22 5.01 15.61
CA SER A 139 4.06 5.41 14.82
C SER A 139 3.43 6.66 15.43
N ALA A 140 2.64 7.37 14.64
CA ALA A 140 1.89 8.54 15.07
C ALA A 140 0.48 8.51 14.49
N VAL A 141 -0.49 8.98 15.27
CA VAL A 141 -1.84 9.29 14.81
C VAL A 141 -2.02 10.79 15.02
N LEU A 142 -2.28 11.52 13.95
CA LEU A 142 -2.46 12.97 13.96
C LEU A 142 -3.91 13.29 13.61
N ALA A 143 -4.54 14.17 14.38
CA ALA A 143 -5.90 14.65 14.14
C ALA A 143 -6.09 16.04 14.75
N ASP A 144 -7.18 16.72 14.38
CA ASP A 144 -7.57 17.98 15.00
C ASP A 144 -8.03 17.79 16.46
N LYS A 145 -8.03 18.88 17.24
CA LYS A 145 -8.24 18.85 18.69
C LYS A 145 -9.59 18.25 19.08
N ASP A 146 -10.64 18.60 18.35
CA ASP A 146 -12.00 18.10 18.56
C ASP A 146 -12.12 16.58 18.35
N VAL A 147 -11.32 16.01 17.45
CA VAL A 147 -11.21 14.54 17.29
C VAL A 147 -10.30 13.94 18.36
N MET A 148 -9.07 14.46 18.51
CA MET A 148 -8.04 13.88 19.37
C MET A 148 -8.40 13.94 20.86
N LEU A 149 -9.02 15.03 21.32
CA LEU A 149 -9.38 15.23 22.73
C LEU A 149 -10.66 14.49 23.14
N CYS A 150 -11.27 13.71 22.24
CA CYS A 150 -12.27 12.71 22.61
C CYS A 150 -11.67 11.59 23.47
N ILE A 151 -10.35 11.33 23.35
CA ILE A 151 -9.62 10.38 24.20
C ILE A 151 -9.20 11.11 25.49
N ARG A 152 -9.78 10.71 26.62
CA ARG A 152 -9.53 11.33 27.93
C ARG A 152 -8.43 10.61 28.72
N PRO A 153 -7.86 11.24 29.76
CA PRO A 153 -6.87 10.60 30.62
C PRO A 153 -7.37 9.25 31.16
N GLY A 154 -6.59 8.19 30.92
CA GLY A 154 -6.91 6.82 31.35
C GLY A 154 -7.62 5.94 30.30
N GLU A 155 -8.07 6.49 29.17
CA GLU A 155 -8.84 5.75 28.15
C GLU A 155 -7.95 5.08 27.09
N HIS A 156 -6.73 5.57 26.87
CA HIS A 156 -5.75 4.99 25.95
C HIS A 156 -4.33 5.20 26.47
N GLY A 157 -3.43 4.26 26.18
CA GLY A 157 -2.03 4.36 26.60
C GLY A 157 -1.16 3.26 26.00
N SER A 158 0.15 3.49 26.01
CA SER A 158 1.16 2.52 25.57
C SER A 158 2.46 2.76 26.35
N THR A 159 3.02 1.71 26.95
CA THR A 159 4.25 1.79 27.77
C THR A 159 5.42 2.43 27.03
N PHE A 160 5.55 2.15 25.73
CA PHE A 160 6.64 2.68 24.90
C PHE A 160 6.20 3.81 23.97
N GLY A 161 4.91 4.16 23.96
CA GLY A 161 4.38 5.24 23.13
C GLY A 161 4.95 6.58 23.57
N GLY A 162 5.55 7.33 22.64
CA GLY A 162 6.12 8.65 22.95
C GLY A 162 7.38 8.61 23.82
N ASN A 163 8.08 7.48 23.89
CA ASN A 163 9.34 7.42 24.64
C ASN A 163 10.40 8.37 24.02
N PRO A 164 11.28 8.98 24.84
CA PRO A 164 12.21 10.01 24.36
C PRO A 164 13.15 9.58 23.23
N LEU A 165 13.59 8.31 23.24
CA LEU A 165 14.49 7.79 22.20
C LEU A 165 13.78 7.71 20.85
N ALA A 166 12.58 7.13 20.82
CA ALA A 166 11.77 7.05 19.60
C ALA A 166 11.39 8.44 19.08
N SER A 167 11.07 9.38 19.97
CA SER A 167 10.78 10.77 19.59
C SER A 167 12.00 11.46 18.97
N ALA A 168 13.19 11.32 19.56
CA ALA A 168 14.42 11.89 19.02
C ALA A 168 14.76 11.32 17.63
N VAL A 169 14.66 9.99 17.47
CA VAL A 169 14.87 9.33 16.16
C VAL A 169 13.84 9.80 15.14
N ALA A 170 12.57 9.93 15.53
CA ALA A 170 11.52 10.39 14.63
C ALA A 170 11.74 11.81 14.13
N ILE A 171 12.19 12.73 15.00
CA ILE A 171 12.55 14.10 14.64
C ILE A 171 13.67 14.08 13.59
N VAL A 172 14.78 13.37 13.87
CA VAL A 172 15.92 13.29 12.94
C VAL A 172 15.52 12.67 11.60
N SER A 173 14.69 11.62 11.60
CA SER A 173 14.17 11.02 10.36
C SER A 173 13.39 12.04 9.51
N LEU A 174 12.53 12.85 10.15
CA LEU A 174 11.77 13.90 9.47
C LEU A 174 12.66 15.03 8.97
N ASP A 175 13.70 15.39 9.71
CA ASP A 175 14.67 16.41 9.31
C ASP A 175 15.45 15.95 8.08
N VAL A 176 15.96 14.71 8.05
CA VAL A 176 16.62 14.11 6.88
C VAL A 176 15.71 14.15 5.64
N ILE A 177 14.42 13.79 5.78
CA ILE A 177 13.46 13.85 4.66
C ILE A 177 13.38 15.27 4.07
N LYS A 178 13.40 16.30 4.92
CA LYS A 178 13.31 17.70 4.49
C LYS A 178 14.63 18.23 3.94
N GLU A 179 15.71 18.07 4.68
CA GLU A 179 17.04 18.62 4.37
C GLU A 179 17.61 18.01 3.09
N GLU A 180 17.47 16.69 2.90
CA GLU A 180 17.91 16.00 1.69
C GLU A 180 16.88 16.06 0.55
N ARG A 181 15.76 16.75 0.74
CA ARG A 181 14.70 16.94 -0.28
C ARG A 181 14.22 15.60 -0.85
N LEU A 182 13.97 14.63 0.04
CA LEU A 182 13.69 13.25 -0.35
C LEU A 182 12.36 13.10 -1.10
N ALA A 183 11.41 14.02 -0.89
CA ALA A 183 10.15 14.01 -1.64
C ALA A 183 10.40 14.33 -3.12
N GLU A 184 11.16 15.38 -3.44
CA GLU A 184 11.54 15.72 -4.80
C GLU A 184 12.43 14.64 -5.41
N ARG A 185 13.40 14.12 -4.65
CA ARG A 185 14.24 13.02 -5.09
C ARG A 185 13.41 11.79 -5.48
N SER A 186 12.48 11.39 -4.62
CA SER A 186 11.55 10.28 -4.87
C SER A 186 10.69 10.53 -6.11
N TYR A 187 10.20 11.75 -6.31
CA TYR A 187 9.44 12.13 -7.51
C TYR A 187 10.28 11.94 -8.79
N HIS A 188 11.50 12.45 -8.82
CA HIS A 188 12.37 12.39 -10.00
C HIS A 188 12.87 10.97 -10.28
N LEU A 189 13.47 10.31 -9.28
CA LEU A 189 13.99 8.96 -9.41
C LEU A 189 12.88 7.92 -9.65
N GLY A 190 11.69 8.16 -9.10
CA GLY A 190 10.53 7.34 -9.39
C GLY A 190 10.13 7.36 -10.86
N LYS A 191 10.19 8.52 -11.52
CA LYS A 191 9.95 8.63 -12.97
C LYS A 191 11.02 7.89 -13.77
N GLU A 192 12.29 8.03 -13.38
CA GLU A 192 13.40 7.34 -14.04
C GLU A 192 13.26 5.82 -13.91
N LEU A 193 13.02 5.31 -12.70
CA LEU A 193 12.79 3.88 -12.47
C LEU A 193 11.64 3.36 -13.33
N ARG A 194 10.49 4.04 -13.35
CA ARG A 194 9.36 3.61 -14.20
C ARG A 194 9.71 3.65 -15.68
N HIS A 195 10.44 4.67 -16.15
CA HIS A 195 10.91 4.73 -17.54
C HIS A 195 11.79 3.53 -17.91
N GLN A 196 12.73 3.16 -17.04
CA GLN A 196 13.58 1.98 -17.24
C GLN A 196 12.75 0.69 -17.24
N LEU A 197 11.84 0.51 -16.29
CA LEU A 197 10.96 -0.66 -16.22
C LEU A 197 10.02 -0.76 -17.44
N LEU A 198 9.52 0.37 -17.96
CA LEU A 198 8.71 0.39 -19.19
C LEU A 198 9.52 -0.05 -20.41
N LYS A 199 10.82 0.26 -20.49
CA LYS A 199 11.70 -0.29 -21.55
C LYS A 199 11.89 -1.81 -21.41
N VAL A 200 11.92 -2.33 -20.19
CA VAL A 200 11.92 -3.79 -19.96
C VAL A 200 10.58 -4.38 -20.40
N GLN A 201 9.46 -3.75 -20.05
CA GLN A 201 8.13 -4.17 -20.50
C GLN A 201 8.01 -4.19 -22.03
N GLN A 202 8.55 -3.20 -22.74
CA GLN A 202 8.56 -3.17 -24.21
C GLN A 202 9.30 -4.36 -24.84
N GLN A 203 10.30 -4.92 -24.14
CA GLN A 203 11.03 -6.11 -24.59
C GLN A 203 10.31 -7.41 -24.20
N PHE A 204 9.47 -7.38 -23.17
CA PHE A 204 8.73 -8.53 -22.66
C PHE A 204 7.21 -8.25 -22.53
N PRO A 205 6.52 -7.79 -23.60
CA PRO A 205 5.15 -7.30 -23.52
C PRO A 205 4.13 -8.39 -23.15
N ASP A 206 4.41 -9.65 -23.48
CA ASP A 206 3.55 -10.78 -23.12
C ASP A 206 3.73 -11.20 -21.65
N ILE A 207 4.87 -10.88 -21.03
CA ILE A 207 5.22 -11.29 -19.66
C ILE A 207 4.85 -10.20 -18.65
N ILE A 208 5.19 -8.94 -18.93
CA ILE A 208 4.89 -7.81 -18.05
C ILE A 208 3.55 -7.20 -18.48
N LYS A 209 2.52 -7.38 -17.63
CA LYS A 209 1.19 -6.82 -17.81
C LYS A 209 1.19 -5.32 -17.56
N GLU A 210 1.80 -4.86 -16.48
CA GLU A 210 1.77 -3.45 -16.09
C GLU A 210 3.00 -3.04 -15.27
N VAL A 211 3.47 -1.82 -15.49
CA VAL A 211 4.39 -1.10 -14.61
C VAL A 211 3.64 0.10 -14.03
N ARG A 212 3.53 0.18 -12.71
CA ARG A 212 2.80 1.27 -12.04
C ARG A 212 3.51 1.74 -10.78
N GLY A 213 3.22 2.97 -10.37
CA GLY A 213 3.71 3.54 -9.12
C GLY A 213 3.66 5.07 -9.07
N ARG A 214 3.89 5.63 -7.89
CA ARG A 214 4.16 7.07 -7.66
C ARG A 214 5.44 7.20 -6.84
N GLY A 215 6.30 8.16 -7.19
CA GLY A 215 7.63 8.28 -6.60
C GLY A 215 8.43 6.97 -6.66
N LEU A 216 9.21 6.67 -5.63
CA LEU A 216 9.92 5.40 -5.45
C LEU A 216 9.05 4.31 -4.79
N PHE A 217 7.75 4.31 -5.06
CA PHE A 217 6.81 3.26 -4.70
C PHE A 217 6.22 2.64 -5.96
N ASN A 218 6.86 1.58 -6.46
CA ASN A 218 6.55 1.02 -7.77
C ASN A 218 6.34 -0.50 -7.71
N ALA A 219 5.59 -1.02 -8.67
CA ALA A 219 5.36 -2.44 -8.86
C ALA A 219 5.44 -2.80 -10.36
N VAL A 220 5.87 -4.03 -10.60
CA VAL A 220 5.79 -4.71 -11.89
C VAL A 220 4.82 -5.86 -11.72
N GLU A 221 3.72 -5.84 -12.46
CA GLU A 221 2.75 -6.94 -12.51
C GLU A 221 3.01 -7.79 -13.75
N PHE A 222 3.15 -9.08 -13.53
CA PHE A 222 3.31 -10.08 -14.58
C PHE A 222 1.96 -10.67 -14.97
N ASN A 223 1.82 -11.02 -16.25
CA ASN A 223 0.66 -11.75 -16.75
C ASN A 223 0.69 -13.19 -16.21
N SER A 224 -0.32 -13.58 -15.43
CA SER A 224 -0.37 -14.88 -14.75
C SER A 224 -0.27 -16.06 -15.72
N LYS A 225 -0.88 -15.95 -16.91
CA LYS A 225 -0.92 -17.03 -17.90
C LYS A 225 0.46 -17.26 -18.52
N THR A 226 1.15 -16.19 -18.87
CA THR A 226 2.46 -16.27 -19.52
C THR A 226 3.58 -16.42 -18.51
N LEU A 227 3.40 -16.04 -17.24
CA LEU A 227 4.39 -16.26 -16.18
C LEU A 227 4.39 -17.72 -15.70
N SER A 228 3.22 -18.36 -15.65
CA SER A 228 3.06 -19.77 -15.22
C SER A 228 4.04 -20.71 -15.94
N PRO A 229 4.63 -21.71 -15.24
CA PRO A 229 4.44 -22.08 -13.82
C PRO A 229 5.27 -21.27 -12.81
N VAL A 230 5.98 -20.24 -13.26
CA VAL A 230 6.81 -19.38 -12.42
C VAL A 230 5.92 -18.39 -11.65
N SER A 231 6.37 -17.95 -10.49
CA SER A 231 5.72 -16.93 -9.66
C SER A 231 6.61 -15.70 -9.47
N ALA A 232 6.02 -14.58 -9.06
CA ALA A 232 6.77 -13.39 -8.65
C ALA A 232 7.79 -13.68 -7.53
N TYR A 233 7.51 -14.66 -6.67
CA TYR A 233 8.46 -15.13 -5.66
C TYR A 233 9.73 -15.73 -6.28
N ASP A 234 9.58 -16.52 -7.34
CA ASP A 234 10.72 -17.11 -8.05
C ASP A 234 11.56 -16.05 -8.76
N ILE A 235 10.90 -15.06 -9.38
CA ILE A 235 11.58 -13.89 -9.94
C ILE A 235 12.40 -13.19 -8.85
N CYS A 236 11.83 -12.97 -7.66
CA CYS A 236 12.56 -12.36 -6.54
C CYS A 236 13.73 -13.20 -6.05
N LEU A 237 13.66 -14.54 -6.09
CA LEU A 237 14.80 -15.40 -5.76
C LEU A 237 15.94 -15.23 -6.77
N LYS A 238 15.63 -15.10 -8.07
CA LYS A 238 16.65 -14.83 -9.09
C LYS A 238 17.22 -13.42 -9.02
N LEU A 239 16.39 -12.42 -8.73
CA LEU A 239 16.88 -11.08 -8.40
C LEU A 239 17.86 -11.13 -7.21
N LYS A 240 17.52 -11.88 -6.14
CA LYS A 240 18.39 -12.06 -4.98
C LYS A 240 19.73 -12.70 -5.33
N GLU A 241 19.72 -13.76 -6.15
CA GLU A 241 20.96 -14.41 -6.64
C GLU A 241 21.87 -13.42 -7.39
N ARG A 242 21.28 -12.40 -8.04
CA ARG A 242 21.98 -11.32 -8.74
C ARG A 242 22.20 -10.06 -7.89
N GLY A 243 21.95 -10.12 -6.58
CA GLY A 243 22.24 -9.02 -5.65
C GLY A 243 21.13 -7.99 -5.46
N VAL A 244 19.94 -8.19 -6.04
CA VAL A 244 18.78 -7.28 -5.90
C VAL A 244 17.72 -7.90 -5.01
N LEU A 245 17.43 -7.27 -3.87
CA LEU A 245 16.34 -7.70 -3.00
C LEU A 245 15.04 -6.99 -3.39
N ALA A 246 14.05 -7.77 -3.83
CA ALA A 246 12.70 -7.31 -4.08
C ALA A 246 11.70 -8.16 -3.28
N LYS A 247 10.51 -7.61 -3.08
CA LYS A 247 9.43 -8.30 -2.34
C LYS A 247 8.28 -8.61 -3.29
N PRO A 248 7.88 -9.87 -3.44
CA PRO A 248 6.65 -10.17 -4.16
C PRO A 248 5.44 -9.79 -3.32
N THR A 249 4.35 -9.46 -3.98
CA THR A 249 3.01 -9.57 -3.41
C THR A 249 2.12 -10.32 -4.38
N HIS A 250 1.23 -11.14 -3.85
CA HIS A 250 0.50 -12.14 -4.63
C HIS A 250 1.45 -13.01 -5.48
N ASP A 251 0.89 -13.82 -6.38
CA ASP A 251 1.69 -14.73 -7.21
C ASP A 251 2.36 -14.02 -8.41
N THR A 252 1.99 -12.78 -8.72
CA THR A 252 2.32 -12.12 -9.99
C THR A 252 2.91 -10.72 -9.89
N ILE A 253 3.06 -10.14 -8.69
CA ILE A 253 3.51 -8.75 -8.55
C ILE A 253 4.84 -8.70 -7.82
N VAL A 254 5.80 -7.97 -8.37
CA VAL A 254 7.07 -7.63 -7.68
C VAL A 254 7.06 -6.15 -7.33
N ARG A 255 7.23 -5.84 -6.05
CA ARG A 255 7.33 -4.47 -5.54
C ARG A 255 8.80 -4.03 -5.51
N LEU A 256 9.05 -2.85 -6.08
CA LEU A 256 10.35 -2.20 -6.14
C LEU A 256 10.27 -0.89 -5.36
N THR A 257 10.77 -0.93 -4.13
CA THR A 257 10.60 0.15 -3.13
C THR A 257 11.93 0.52 -2.46
N PRO A 258 12.93 0.97 -3.24
CA PRO A 258 14.27 1.23 -2.73
C PRO A 258 14.29 2.36 -1.68
N PRO A 259 15.36 2.48 -0.86
CA PRO A 259 15.58 3.67 -0.04
C PRO A 259 15.53 4.94 -0.89
N LEU A 260 15.04 6.05 -0.34
CA LEU A 260 14.92 7.30 -1.11
C LEU A 260 16.29 7.92 -1.43
N SER A 261 17.33 7.52 -0.69
CA SER A 261 18.72 7.87 -0.92
C SER A 261 19.39 7.12 -2.07
N ILE A 262 18.73 6.11 -2.68
CA ILE A 262 19.28 5.30 -3.79
C ILE A 262 19.83 6.18 -4.92
N SER A 263 20.97 5.80 -5.51
CA SER A 263 21.59 6.47 -6.65
C SER A 263 20.92 6.11 -7.98
N SER A 264 21.18 6.90 -9.02
CA SER A 264 20.70 6.60 -10.38
C SER A 264 21.32 5.32 -10.93
N ASP A 265 22.59 5.07 -10.61
CA ASP A 265 23.32 3.87 -11.07
C ASP A 265 22.76 2.60 -10.44
N GLU A 266 22.43 2.63 -9.15
CA GLU A 266 21.76 1.50 -8.47
C GLU A 266 20.36 1.23 -9.02
N LEU A 267 19.61 2.27 -9.42
CA LEU A 267 18.32 2.10 -10.09
C LEU A 267 18.47 1.44 -11.46
N GLN A 268 19.47 1.89 -12.22
CA GLN A 268 19.79 1.30 -13.52
C GLN A 268 20.21 -0.16 -13.36
N GLU A 269 21.05 -0.48 -12.39
CA GLU A 269 21.45 -1.85 -12.12
C GLU A 269 20.23 -2.70 -11.74
N GLY A 270 19.36 -2.21 -10.85
CA GLY A 270 18.14 -2.93 -10.47
C GLY A 270 17.20 -3.25 -11.66
N SER A 271 17.00 -2.29 -12.56
CA SER A 271 16.17 -2.51 -13.76
C SER A 271 16.83 -3.44 -14.78
N LYS A 272 18.15 -3.33 -14.95
CA LYS A 272 18.96 -4.23 -15.78
C LYS A 272 18.93 -5.66 -15.24
N THR A 273 19.07 -5.84 -13.92
CA THR A 273 18.98 -7.17 -13.30
C THR A 273 17.61 -7.81 -13.54
N LEU A 274 16.52 -7.04 -13.48
CA LEU A 274 15.19 -7.56 -13.81
C LEU A 274 15.12 -8.03 -15.26
N HIS A 275 15.65 -7.24 -16.20
CA HIS A 275 15.73 -7.64 -17.60
C HIS A 275 16.51 -8.96 -17.76
N GLU A 276 17.69 -9.07 -17.15
CA GLU A 276 18.52 -10.28 -17.25
C GLU A 276 17.83 -11.51 -16.64
N VAL A 277 17.07 -11.36 -15.55
CA VAL A 277 16.26 -12.46 -14.99
C VAL A 277 15.21 -12.93 -15.98
N LEU A 278 14.52 -12.00 -16.64
CA LEU A 278 13.49 -12.33 -17.63
C LEU A 278 14.08 -12.94 -18.91
N GLU A 279 15.26 -12.49 -19.33
CA GLU A 279 15.92 -13.00 -20.54
C GLU A 279 16.61 -14.35 -20.32
N LEU A 280 17.42 -14.46 -19.26
CA LEU A 280 18.38 -15.57 -19.08
C LEU A 280 17.86 -16.67 -18.16
N ASP A 281 17.02 -16.33 -17.18
CA ASP A 281 16.62 -17.25 -16.11
C ASP A 281 15.19 -17.75 -16.28
N LEU A 282 14.26 -16.87 -16.69
CA LEU A 282 12.84 -17.23 -16.85
C LEU A 282 12.59 -18.42 -17.78
N PRO A 283 13.24 -18.55 -18.96
CA PRO A 283 13.07 -19.72 -19.81
C PRO A 283 13.48 -21.03 -19.12
N LYS A 284 14.57 -20.99 -18.35
CA LYS A 284 15.07 -22.15 -17.58
C LYS A 284 14.13 -22.51 -16.44
N MET A 285 13.60 -21.51 -15.73
CA MET A 285 12.63 -21.71 -14.65
C MET A 285 11.33 -22.33 -15.16
N LYS A 286 10.83 -21.89 -16.32
CA LYS A 286 9.65 -22.47 -16.96
C LYS A 286 9.86 -23.92 -17.38
N ALA A 287 11.04 -24.26 -17.91
CA ALA A 287 11.35 -25.63 -18.30
C ALA A 287 11.51 -26.58 -17.10
N ALA A 288 11.95 -26.06 -15.95
CA ALA A 288 12.24 -26.88 -14.77
C ALA A 288 11.02 -27.13 -13.85
N LYS A 289 10.00 -26.26 -13.89
CA LYS A 289 8.84 -26.36 -13.00
C LYS A 289 7.66 -27.08 -13.66
N PRO A 290 6.99 -28.02 -12.95
CA PRO A 290 5.73 -28.56 -13.41
C PRO A 290 4.63 -27.48 -13.38
N GLU A 291 3.59 -27.64 -14.22
CA GLU A 291 2.42 -26.75 -14.19
C GLU A 291 1.81 -26.67 -12.78
N LYS A 292 1.59 -25.44 -12.30
CA LYS A 292 0.91 -25.20 -11.02
C LYS A 292 -0.58 -25.50 -11.17
N MET A 293 -1.16 -26.14 -10.14
CA MET A 293 -2.61 -26.19 -9.95
C MET A 293 -3.18 -24.77 -9.74
N PRO A 294 -4.48 -24.53 -10.02
CA PRO A 294 -5.07 -23.20 -9.93
C PRO A 294 -4.86 -22.56 -8.55
N VAL A 295 -4.55 -21.27 -8.54
CA VAL A 295 -4.45 -20.47 -7.32
C VAL A 295 -5.82 -20.40 -6.64
N ALA A 296 -5.84 -20.43 -5.31
CA ALA A 296 -7.06 -20.27 -4.52
C ALA A 296 -7.81 -18.98 -4.90
N SER A 297 -9.15 -19.02 -4.81
CA SER A 297 -10.01 -17.87 -5.11
C SER A 297 -9.56 -16.61 -4.36
N THR A 298 -9.42 -15.50 -5.10
CA THR A 298 -9.16 -14.16 -4.54
C THR A 298 -10.43 -13.48 -4.03
N THR A 299 -11.59 -14.12 -4.21
CA THR A 299 -12.86 -13.67 -3.68
C THR A 299 -12.91 -13.86 -2.17
N CYS A 300 -13.25 -12.79 -1.45
CA CYS A 300 -13.46 -12.86 -0.01
C CYS A 300 -14.68 -13.71 0.34
N ASP A 301 -14.48 -14.72 1.18
CA ASP A 301 -15.56 -15.66 1.57
C ASP A 301 -16.66 -14.99 2.41
N ARG A 302 -16.38 -13.78 2.93
CA ARG A 302 -17.27 -13.02 3.83
C ARG A 302 -18.07 -11.93 3.14
N CYS A 303 -17.52 -11.30 2.10
CA CYS A 303 -18.19 -10.18 1.41
C CYS A 303 -18.38 -10.38 -0.09
N GLY A 304 -17.90 -11.49 -0.66
CA GLY A 304 -18.06 -11.85 -2.07
C GLY A 304 -17.28 -10.96 -3.04
N ARG A 305 -16.51 -9.98 -2.56
CA ARG A 305 -15.70 -9.07 -3.39
C ARG A 305 -14.39 -9.73 -3.78
N ASN A 306 -13.97 -9.49 -5.01
CA ASN A 306 -12.65 -9.89 -5.47
C ASN A 306 -11.63 -8.84 -4.98
N GLN A 307 -10.62 -9.29 -4.23
CA GLN A 307 -9.66 -8.38 -3.59
C GLN A 307 -8.83 -7.54 -4.57
N TYR A 308 -8.72 -7.98 -5.84
CA TYR A 308 -7.77 -7.43 -6.81
C TYR A 308 -8.39 -7.17 -8.19
N ASP A 309 -9.71 -7.23 -8.30
CA ASP A 309 -10.39 -6.90 -9.55
C ASP A 309 -10.81 -5.43 -9.51
N SER A 310 -10.02 -4.57 -10.14
CA SER A 310 -10.36 -3.17 -10.38
C SER A 310 -11.15 -2.99 -11.68
N SER A 311 -11.60 -4.08 -12.33
CA SER A 311 -12.46 -4.03 -13.51
C SER A 311 -13.93 -3.87 -13.09
N GLY A 312 -14.28 -2.64 -12.71
CA GLY A 312 -15.66 -2.14 -12.70
C GLY A 312 -15.81 -1.09 -13.79
#